data_AF-A0A4Y2ESZ7-F1
#
_entry.id   AF-A0A4Y2ESZ7-F1
#
_cell.length_a   1.000
_cell.length_b   1.000
_cell.length_c   1.000
_cell.angle_alpha   90.00
_cell.angle_beta   90.00
_cell.angle_gamma   90.00
#
_symmetry.space_group_name_H-M   'P 1'
#
loop_
_entity.id
_entity.type
_entity.pdbx_description
1 polymer ?
#
loop_
_entity_poly.entity_id
_entity_poly.type
_entity_poly.pdbx_seq_one_letter_code
_entity_poly.pdbx_strand_id
1 'polypeptide(L)'
;MANYLLILAACVAVAAAGGRSIEGDEGEYGRFNRWRKVICEKSEDVHKALDTCFQKEPKLIKDAIVDCMTDVLPSSKGEAIEFTHSACKDKSLFKKLDKCFAEYEANAEFKKQLELKEEVKVCYIDVLKKFDLPQLMDYLNETSKST
;
A
#
# COMPACT_ATOMS: atom_id res chain seq x y z
N MET A 1 27.38 -11.39 -3.01
CA MET A 1 26.36 -10.58 -3.70
C MET A 1 25.20 -10.46 -2.74
N ALA A 2 24.80 -9.23 -2.37
CA ALA A 2 23.85 -9.02 -1.28
C ALA A 2 22.40 -9.02 -1.77
N ASN A 3 21.47 -9.53 -0.96
CA ASN A 3 20.04 -9.38 -1.20
C ASN A 3 19.63 -7.92 -1.00
N TYR A 4 18.86 -7.39 -1.94
CA TYR A 4 18.02 -6.21 -1.77
C TYR A 4 16.59 -6.68 -2.02
N LEU A 5 15.66 -6.30 -1.14
CA LEU A 5 14.32 -6.89 -0.99
C LEU A 5 13.40 -5.91 -0.25
N LEU A 6 12.09 -6.19 -0.24
CA LEU A 6 10.94 -5.40 0.28
C LEU A 6 10.27 -4.60 -0.89
N ILE A 7 9.48 -3.50 -0.93
CA ILE A 7 8.91 -2.41 -0.11
C ILE A 7 7.62 -1.89 -0.79
N LEU A 8 6.41 -2.27 -0.36
CA LEU A 8 5.19 -1.43 -0.42
C LEU A 8 4.00 -2.14 0.23
N ALA A 9 3.57 -1.63 1.37
CA ALA A 9 2.60 -2.31 2.23
C ALA A 9 1.22 -1.65 2.22
N ALA A 10 1.20 -0.35 2.48
CA ALA A 10 -0.02 0.38 2.83
C ALA A 10 -0.89 0.82 1.64
N CYS A 11 -0.80 0.14 0.49
CA CYS A 11 -1.95 0.07 -0.41
C CYS A 11 -3.03 -0.89 0.14
N VAL A 12 -2.65 -1.90 0.94
CA VAL A 12 -3.59 -2.86 1.55
C VAL A 12 -4.31 -2.28 2.75
N ALA A 13 -3.57 -1.72 3.71
CA ALA A 13 -4.08 -1.35 5.04
C ALA A 13 -5.35 -0.48 5.01
N VAL A 14 -5.52 0.32 3.96
CA VAL A 14 -6.70 1.16 3.75
C VAL A 14 -7.85 0.33 3.18
N ALA A 15 -7.64 -0.31 2.01
CA ALA A 15 -8.66 -1.11 1.34
C ALA A 15 -9.20 -2.25 2.22
N ALA A 16 -8.35 -2.80 3.09
CA ALA A 16 -8.69 -3.83 4.06
C ALA A 16 -9.29 -3.31 5.39
N ALA A 17 -9.33 -2.00 5.66
CA ALA A 17 -9.98 -1.48 6.87
C ALA A 17 -11.52 -1.35 6.73
N GLY A 18 -12.11 -1.92 5.67
CA GLY A 18 -13.35 -1.39 5.06
C GLY A 18 -13.16 0.01 4.45
N GLY A 19 -11.94 0.55 4.49
CA GLY A 19 -11.58 1.87 4.03
C GLY A 19 -11.62 1.93 2.50
N ARG A 20 -12.72 2.47 1.97
CA ARG A 20 -12.65 3.21 0.71
C ARG A 20 -11.48 4.20 0.80
N SER A 21 -10.77 4.41 -0.30
CA SER A 21 -9.88 5.57 -0.41
C SER A 21 -10.70 6.81 -0.03
N ILE A 22 -10.20 7.59 0.93
CA ILE A 22 -10.94 8.70 1.55
C ILE A 22 -11.54 9.57 0.44
N GLU A 23 -12.83 9.91 0.55
CA GLU A 23 -13.56 10.54 -0.54
C GLU A 23 -12.91 11.89 -0.90
N GLY A 24 -12.39 12.01 -2.11
CA GLY A 24 -11.59 13.15 -2.56
C GLY A 24 -10.06 13.03 -2.42
N ASP A 25 -9.52 11.95 -1.84
CA ASP A 25 -8.07 11.67 -1.76
C ASP A 25 -7.52 11.02 -3.05
N GLU A 26 -8.06 11.43 -4.19
CA GLU A 26 -7.52 11.14 -5.52
C GLU A 26 -6.69 12.32 -6.03
N GLY A 27 -5.56 12.07 -6.69
CA GLY A 27 -4.71 13.16 -7.16
C GLY A 27 -3.58 12.77 -8.10
N GLU A 28 -2.43 13.40 -7.94
CA GLU A 28 -1.25 13.16 -8.79
C GLU A 28 -0.78 11.70 -8.67
N TYR A 29 -0.88 11.11 -7.48
CA TYR A 29 -0.46 9.74 -7.15
C TYR A 29 -1.60 8.70 -7.23
N GLY A 30 -2.73 9.03 -7.87
CA GLY A 30 -3.91 8.14 -7.95
C GLY A 30 -4.77 8.17 -6.69
N ARG A 31 -5.40 7.05 -6.33
CA ARG A 31 -6.03 6.84 -5.01
C ARG A 31 -4.96 6.84 -3.92
N PHE A 32 -5.37 7.08 -2.68
CA PHE A 32 -4.47 7.15 -1.52
C PHE A 32 -3.38 8.22 -1.71
N ASN A 33 -3.75 9.34 -2.35
CA ASN A 33 -2.83 10.37 -2.82
C ASN A 33 -1.99 10.98 -1.68
N ARG A 34 -2.59 11.28 -0.52
CA ARG A 34 -1.84 11.75 0.66
C ARG A 34 -0.82 10.72 1.13
N TRP A 35 -1.21 9.46 1.23
CA TRP A 35 -0.31 8.38 1.65
C TRP A 35 0.89 8.25 0.70
N ARG A 36 0.62 8.06 -0.60
CA ARG A 36 1.66 7.82 -1.61
C ARG A 36 2.62 8.98 -1.76
N LYS A 37 2.11 10.22 -1.71
CA LYS A 37 2.95 11.43 -1.69
C LYS A 37 3.95 11.38 -0.55
N VAL A 38 3.48 11.17 0.69
CA VAL A 38 4.38 11.15 1.86
C VAL A 38 5.41 10.04 1.72
N ILE A 39 5.05 8.83 1.30
CA ILE A 39 6.03 7.74 1.08
C ILE A 39 7.11 8.12 0.07
N CYS A 40 6.75 8.75 -1.06
CA CYS A 40 7.73 9.22 -2.04
C CYS A 40 8.69 10.30 -1.51
N GLU A 41 8.42 10.90 -0.34
CA GLU A 41 9.25 11.88 0.36
C GLU A 41 10.06 11.27 1.54
N LYS A 42 10.06 9.93 1.73
CA LYS A 42 10.78 9.24 2.83
C LYS A 42 11.96 8.38 2.38
N SER A 43 12.80 8.03 3.36
CA SER A 43 13.98 7.20 3.18
C SER A 43 13.66 5.71 3.03
N GLU A 44 14.63 4.99 2.46
CA GLU A 44 14.63 3.54 2.27
C GLU A 44 14.39 2.75 3.58
N ASP A 45 14.67 3.32 4.76
CA ASP A 45 14.45 2.64 6.05
C ASP A 45 12.99 2.72 6.54
N VAL A 46 12.30 3.85 6.32
CA VAL A 46 10.84 3.97 6.53
C VAL A 46 10.13 2.93 5.69
N HIS A 47 10.52 2.93 4.42
CA HIS A 47 10.12 2.02 3.37
C HIS A 47 10.32 0.54 3.81
N LYS A 48 11.54 0.12 4.17
CA LYS A 48 11.84 -1.27 4.60
C LYS A 48 10.98 -1.73 5.77
N ALA A 49 10.75 -0.83 6.73
CA ALA A 49 9.93 -1.14 7.88
C ALA A 49 8.45 -1.37 7.51
N LEU A 50 7.90 -0.60 6.57
CA LEU A 50 6.53 -0.78 6.09
C LEU A 50 6.32 -2.15 5.44
N ASP A 51 7.25 -2.64 4.62
CA ASP A 51 7.10 -3.96 3.98
C ASP A 51 7.10 -5.13 4.94
N THR A 52 7.78 -4.98 6.07
CA THR A 52 7.72 -5.96 7.16
C THR A 52 6.27 -6.15 7.66
N CYS A 53 5.39 -5.18 7.39
CA CYS A 53 3.94 -5.29 7.53
C CYS A 53 3.26 -5.84 6.26
N PHE A 54 3.67 -5.46 5.04
CA PHE A 54 3.15 -6.07 3.79
C PHE A 54 3.24 -7.59 3.80
N GLN A 55 4.38 -8.13 4.24
CA GLN A 55 4.61 -9.57 4.24
C GLN A 55 3.69 -10.33 5.21
N LYS A 56 3.05 -9.63 6.16
CA LYS A 56 2.06 -10.14 7.12
C LYS A 56 0.60 -10.02 6.63
N GLU A 57 0.35 -9.30 5.54
CA GLU A 57 -1.00 -9.16 4.97
C GLU A 57 -1.58 -10.53 4.59
N PRO A 58 -2.93 -10.68 4.58
CA PRO A 58 -3.57 -11.91 4.13
C PRO A 58 -3.10 -12.28 2.72
N LYS A 59 -2.70 -13.55 2.53
CA LYS A 59 -2.03 -14.01 1.30
C LYS A 59 -2.78 -13.60 0.02
N LEU A 60 -4.11 -13.76 0.00
CA LEU A 60 -4.95 -13.39 -1.14
C LEU A 60 -4.77 -11.92 -1.57
N ILE A 61 -4.65 -11.00 -0.62
CA ILE A 61 -4.52 -9.56 -0.91
C ILE A 61 -3.08 -9.22 -1.32
N LYS A 62 -2.10 -9.87 -0.69
CA LYS A 62 -0.68 -9.72 -1.07
C LYS A 62 -0.44 -10.22 -2.50
N ASP A 63 -0.89 -11.43 -2.81
CA ASP A 63 -0.76 -12.05 -4.13
C ASP A 63 -1.39 -11.16 -5.21
N ALA A 64 -2.62 -10.68 -5.01
CA ALA A 64 -3.30 -9.76 -5.94
C ALA A 64 -2.53 -8.46 -6.23
N ILE A 65 -1.77 -7.93 -5.25
CA ILE A 65 -0.94 -6.74 -5.45
C ILE A 65 0.39 -7.09 -6.10
N VAL A 66 0.98 -8.25 -5.80
CA VAL A 66 2.17 -8.78 -6.49
C VAL A 66 1.86 -9.03 -7.98
N ASP A 67 0.70 -9.59 -8.29
CA ASP A 67 0.16 -9.74 -9.65
C ASP A 67 0.06 -8.37 -10.33
N CYS A 68 -0.71 -7.44 -9.76
CA CYS A 68 -0.90 -6.11 -10.35
C CYS A 68 0.40 -5.30 -10.49
N MET A 69 1.35 -5.40 -9.56
CA MET A 69 2.66 -4.74 -9.70
C MET A 69 3.51 -5.39 -10.79
N THR A 70 3.39 -6.71 -10.99
CA THR A 70 4.04 -7.45 -12.08
C THR A 70 3.45 -7.05 -13.44
N ASP A 71 2.13 -6.96 -13.58
CA ASP A 71 1.48 -6.57 -14.84
C ASP A 71 1.74 -5.09 -15.20
N VAL A 72 1.69 -4.20 -14.20
CA VAL A 72 1.89 -2.75 -14.41
C VAL A 72 3.36 -2.39 -14.61
N LEU A 73 4.29 -3.13 -14.01
CA LEU A 73 5.73 -2.93 -14.14
C LEU A 73 6.49 -4.27 -14.07
N PRO A 74 6.58 -5.04 -15.17
CA PRO A 74 7.21 -6.36 -15.17
C PRO A 74 8.67 -6.37 -14.72
N SER A 75 9.40 -5.26 -14.88
CA SER A 75 10.77 -5.10 -14.39
C SER A 75 10.89 -5.11 -12.87
N SER A 76 9.80 -4.82 -12.14
CA SER A 76 9.75 -4.98 -10.68
C SER A 76 9.63 -6.45 -10.25
N LYS A 77 9.12 -7.34 -11.11
CA LYS A 77 8.78 -8.74 -10.77
C LYS A 77 7.80 -8.87 -9.58
N GLY A 78 7.00 -7.84 -9.31
CA GLY A 78 6.18 -7.76 -8.10
C GLY A 78 6.98 -7.47 -6.83
N GLU A 79 8.29 -7.15 -6.94
CA GLU A 79 9.07 -6.59 -5.84
C GLU A 79 8.64 -5.15 -5.61
N ALA A 80 8.13 -4.92 -4.41
CA ALA A 80 7.40 -3.70 -4.13
C ALA A 80 8.33 -2.47 -4.06
N ILE A 81 9.64 -2.62 -3.74
CA ILE A 81 10.66 -1.53 -3.83
C ILE A 81 10.59 -0.92 -5.21
N GLU A 82 10.81 -1.78 -6.20
CA GLU A 82 11.10 -1.35 -7.55
C GLU A 82 9.83 -0.79 -8.20
N PHE A 83 8.66 -1.27 -7.76
CA PHE A 83 7.39 -0.59 -7.99
C PHE A 83 7.37 0.82 -7.37
N THR A 84 7.60 0.97 -6.06
CA THR A 84 7.58 2.27 -5.35
C THR A 84 8.55 3.28 -5.96
N HIS A 85 9.83 2.90 -6.08
CA HIS A 85 10.89 3.75 -6.62
C HIS A 85 10.69 4.12 -8.08
N SER A 86 9.98 3.30 -8.86
CA SER A 86 9.57 3.65 -10.22
C SER A 86 8.33 4.55 -10.21
N ALA A 87 7.33 4.23 -9.40
CA ALA A 87 6.04 4.95 -9.34
C ALA A 87 6.15 6.35 -8.71
N CYS A 88 7.12 6.59 -7.83
CA CYS A 88 7.47 7.94 -7.37
C CYS A 88 8.11 8.81 -8.47
N LYS A 89 8.66 8.19 -9.53
CA LYS A 89 9.25 8.89 -10.70
C LYS A 89 8.20 9.03 -11.82
N ASP A 90 7.55 7.92 -12.20
CA ASP A 90 6.39 7.87 -13.08
C ASP A 90 5.11 7.56 -12.27
N LYS A 91 4.44 8.64 -11.83
CA LYS A 91 3.19 8.56 -11.05
C LYS A 91 2.03 7.92 -11.81
N SER A 92 2.14 7.67 -13.12
CA SER A 92 1.15 6.89 -13.86
C SER A 92 1.12 5.43 -13.42
N LEU A 93 2.22 4.88 -12.89
CA LEU A 93 2.29 3.51 -12.38
C LEU A 93 1.35 3.30 -11.20
N PHE A 94 1.29 4.24 -10.26
CA PHE A 94 0.30 4.19 -9.16
C PHE A 94 -1.16 4.16 -9.67
N LYS A 95 -1.48 4.93 -10.70
CA LYS A 95 -2.83 4.96 -11.31
C LYS A 95 -3.18 3.69 -12.08
N LYS A 96 -2.18 3.06 -12.71
CA LYS A 96 -2.33 1.75 -13.35
C LYS A 96 -2.54 0.64 -12.30
N LEU A 97 -1.81 0.70 -11.17
CA LEU A 97 -2.00 -0.20 -10.03
C LEU A 97 -3.40 -0.05 -9.42
N ASP A 98 -3.88 1.18 -9.22
CA ASP A 98 -5.26 1.44 -8.75
C ASP A 98 -6.30 0.80 -9.67
N LYS A 99 -6.12 0.92 -10.99
CA LYS A 99 -7.03 0.35 -11.97
C LYS A 99 -7.03 -1.18 -11.91
N CYS A 100 -5.85 -1.80 -11.87
CA CYS A 100 -5.73 -3.26 -11.77
C CYS A 100 -6.35 -3.78 -10.45
N PHE A 101 -6.02 -3.16 -9.32
CA PHE A 101 -6.55 -3.60 -8.03
C PHE A 101 -8.07 -3.38 -7.90
N ALA A 102 -8.64 -2.39 -8.59
CA ALA A 102 -10.09 -2.21 -8.67
C ALA A 102 -10.82 -3.39 -9.34
N GLU A 103 -10.15 -4.18 -10.19
CA GLU A 103 -10.72 -5.40 -10.80
C GLU A 103 -10.79 -6.54 -9.77
N TYR A 104 -9.84 -6.63 -8.85
CA TYR A 104 -9.91 -7.52 -7.68
C TYR A 104 -10.92 -7.01 -6.63
N GLU A 105 -10.95 -5.70 -6.34
CA GLU A 105 -11.97 -5.09 -5.47
C GLU A 105 -13.39 -5.30 -6.01
N ALA A 106 -13.60 -5.44 -7.33
CA ALA A 106 -14.92 -5.74 -7.89
C ALA A 106 -15.44 -7.13 -7.48
N ASN A 107 -14.57 -8.08 -7.13
CA ASN A 107 -14.95 -9.44 -6.74
C ASN A 107 -15.53 -9.50 -5.32
N ALA A 108 -16.78 -9.92 -5.21
CA ALA A 108 -17.52 -9.99 -3.94
C ALA A 108 -17.01 -11.06 -2.95
N GLU A 109 -16.19 -12.02 -3.38
CA GLU A 109 -15.48 -12.96 -2.50
C GLU A 109 -14.18 -12.34 -1.97
N PHE A 110 -13.43 -11.64 -2.82
CA PHE A 110 -12.24 -10.87 -2.44
C PHE A 110 -12.58 -9.78 -1.41
N LYS A 111 -13.70 -9.06 -1.59
CA LYS A 111 -14.21 -8.08 -0.61
C LYS A 111 -14.41 -8.62 0.80
N LYS A 112 -14.75 -9.91 0.96
CA LYS A 112 -14.95 -10.54 2.29
C LYS A 112 -13.63 -10.88 2.99
N GLN A 113 -12.50 -10.72 2.30
CA GLN A 113 -11.15 -10.95 2.81
C GLN A 113 -10.32 -9.65 2.85
N LEU A 114 -10.91 -8.52 2.42
CA LEU A 114 -10.45 -7.17 2.71
C LEU A 114 -10.83 -6.77 4.16
N GLU A 115 -10.44 -7.59 5.13
CA GLU A 115 -10.45 -7.25 6.56
C GLU A 115 -9.00 -7.28 7.09
N LEU A 116 -8.50 -6.11 7.47
CA LEU A 116 -7.15 -5.91 7.98
C LEU A 116 -7.10 -6.44 9.41
N LYS A 117 -6.45 -7.59 9.58
CA LYS A 117 -6.22 -8.15 10.91
C LYS A 117 -5.47 -7.14 11.79
N GLU A 118 -5.87 -7.04 13.05
CA GLU A 118 -5.27 -6.10 14.01
C GLU A 118 -3.75 -6.32 14.17
N GLU A 119 -3.25 -7.56 14.02
CA GLU A 119 -1.81 -7.88 14.02
C GLU A 119 -1.00 -7.15 12.94
N VAL A 120 -1.62 -6.85 11.80
CA VAL A 120 -0.99 -6.13 10.69
C VAL A 120 -1.18 -4.61 10.85
N LYS A 121 -2.37 -4.19 11.29
CA LYS A 121 -2.67 -2.79 11.65
C LYS A 121 -1.71 -2.25 12.72
N VAL A 122 -1.45 -3.01 13.77
CA VAL A 122 -0.47 -2.67 14.82
C VAL A 122 0.94 -2.55 14.25
N CYS A 123 1.34 -3.43 13.33
CA CYS A 123 2.63 -3.32 12.64
C CYS A 123 2.78 -1.96 11.93
N TYR A 124 1.77 -1.51 11.17
CA TYR A 124 1.81 -0.18 10.56
C TYR A 124 1.91 0.94 11.60
N ILE A 125 1.07 0.89 12.62
CA ILE A 125 1.04 1.89 13.69
C ILE A 125 2.42 2.02 14.35
N ASP A 126 3.10 0.92 14.64
CA ASP A 126 4.42 0.97 15.30
C ASP A 126 5.54 1.43 14.36
N VAL A 127 5.46 1.13 13.05
CA VAL A 127 6.36 1.72 12.04
C VAL A 127 6.14 3.24 11.92
N LEU A 128 4.89 3.69 11.84
CA LEU A 128 4.56 5.11 11.71
C LEU A 128 4.97 5.92 12.96
N LYS A 129 4.86 5.34 14.17
CA LYS A 129 5.44 5.93 15.40
C LYS A 129 6.96 5.98 15.33
N LYS A 130 7.61 4.87 14.97
CA LYS A 130 9.09 4.72 14.98
C LYS A 130 9.79 5.76 14.10
N PHE A 131 9.17 6.17 13.00
CA PHE A 131 9.74 7.12 12.04
C PHE A 131 9.12 8.52 12.07
N ASP A 132 8.33 8.84 13.11
CA ASP A 132 7.61 10.11 13.30
C ASP A 132 6.81 10.54 12.05
N LEU A 133 5.78 9.75 11.73
CA LEU A 133 4.92 9.94 10.55
C LEU A 133 3.47 10.23 10.95
N PRO A 134 3.17 11.29 11.73
CA PRO A 134 1.83 11.58 12.24
C PRO A 134 0.80 11.76 11.11
N GLN A 135 1.18 12.39 9.99
CA GLN A 135 0.31 12.55 8.81
C GLN A 135 -0.25 11.23 8.27
N LEU A 136 0.50 10.13 8.41
CA LEU A 136 0.06 8.79 8.00
C LEU A 136 -0.69 8.06 9.13
N MET A 137 -0.43 8.42 10.39
CA MET A 137 -1.21 7.95 11.53
C MET A 137 -2.64 8.52 11.47
N ASP A 138 -2.75 9.83 11.20
CA ASP A 138 -4.02 10.52 11.01
C ASP A 138 -4.77 9.94 9.81
N TYR A 139 -4.08 9.69 8.69
CA TYR A 139 -4.64 8.99 7.53
C TYR A 139 -5.22 7.61 7.90
N LEU A 140 -4.45 6.77 8.60
CA LEU A 140 -4.90 5.46 9.04
C LEU A 140 -6.15 5.56 9.95
N ASN A 141 -6.13 6.52 10.89
CA ASN A 141 -7.26 6.81 11.79
C ASN A 141 -8.51 7.33 11.06
N GLU A 142 -8.36 8.15 10.01
CA GLU A 142 -9.45 8.62 9.15
C GLU A 142 -10.09 7.43 8.41
N THR A 143 -9.28 6.53 7.84
CA THR A 143 -9.78 5.35 7.11
C THR A 143 -10.54 4.38 8.01
N SER A 144 -10.07 4.16 9.26
CA SER A 144 -10.72 3.27 10.24
C SER A 144 -11.96 3.86 10.92
N LYS A 145 -12.39 5.08 10.54
CA LYS A 145 -13.63 5.73 11.01
C LYS A 145 -14.71 5.81 9.92
N SER A 146 -14.40 5.32 8.72
CA SER A 146 -15.30 5.32 7.56
C SER A 146 -16.05 3.98 7.41
N THR A 147 -16.19 3.26 8.52
CA THR A 147 -16.75 1.89 8.65
C THR A 147 -18.09 1.94 9.38
#